data_AF-A0A4R4Q5U9-F1
#
_entry.id   AF-A0A4R4Q5U9-F1
#
_cell.length_a   1.000
_cell.length_b   1.000
_cell.length_c   1.000
_cell.angle_alpha   90.00
_cell.angle_beta   90.00
_cell.angle_gamma   90.00
#
_symmetry.space_group_name_H-M   'P 1'
#
loop_
_entity.id
_entity.type
_entity.pdbx_description
1 polymer ?
#
loop_
_entity_poly.entity_id
_entity_poly.type
_entity_poly.pdbx_seq_one_letter_code
_entity_poly.pdbx_strand_id
1 'polypeptide(L)'
;MASPTDQMHMVTESAQHAATMAASTAESMSGHVTRLSGVVGSVVGGGWHMDQAFAFGNAHQNWADGMAKLIAALNKMSADTTMHMADYEETDTAQAAQLVRTVQTPSFAGIL
;
A
#
# COMPACT_ATOMS: atom_id res chain seq x y z
N MET A 1 1.71 -15.53 27.13
CA MET A 1 2.14 -15.47 25.72
C MET A 1 0.89 -15.25 24.90
N ALA A 2 0.89 -14.29 23.95
CA ALA A 2 -0.26 -14.06 23.08
C ALA A 2 -0.54 -15.32 22.24
N SER A 3 -1.81 -15.62 21.95
CA SER A 3 -2.12 -16.75 21.08
C SER A 3 -1.64 -16.46 19.65
N PRO A 4 -1.32 -17.49 18.84
CA PRO A 4 -0.95 -17.30 17.44
C PRO A 4 -1.99 -16.49 16.65
N THR A 5 -3.28 -16.65 16.98
CA THR A 5 -4.39 -15.88 16.40
C THR A 5 -4.32 -14.40 16.77
N ASP A 6 -4.02 -14.06 18.03
CA ASP A 6 -3.85 -12.67 18.46
C ASP A 6 -2.66 -11.99 17.78
N GLN A 7 -1.56 -12.74 17.59
CA GLN A 7 -0.36 -12.24 16.90
C GLN A 7 -0.65 -11.97 15.42
N MET A 8 -1.37 -12.86 14.75
CA MET A 8 -1.76 -12.70 13.36
C MET A 8 -2.73 -11.51 13.19
N HIS A 9 -3.72 -11.37 14.07
CA HIS A 9 -4.67 -10.24 14.02
C HIS A 9 -3.96 -8.89 14.15
N MET A 10 -3.01 -8.76 15.09
CA MET A 10 -2.20 -7.53 15.22
C MET A 10 -1.36 -7.23 13.97
N VAL A 11 -0.79 -8.26 13.34
CA VAL A 11 -0.03 -8.10 12.09
C VAL A 11 -0.94 -7.61 10.96
N THR A 12 -2.13 -8.22 10.80
CA THR A 12 -3.12 -7.83 9.79
C THR A 12 -3.63 -6.39 10.01
N GLU A 13 -3.91 -5.99 11.25
CA GLU A 13 -4.30 -4.61 11.59
C GLU A 13 -3.20 -3.60 11.25
N SER A 14 -1.95 -3.91 11.61
CA SER A 14 -0.81 -3.04 11.32
C SER A 14 -0.55 -2.91 9.81
N ALA A 15 -0.72 -4.01 9.07
CA ALA A 15 -0.62 -4.04 7.61
C ALA A 15 -1.73 -3.19 6.96
N GLN A 16 -2.97 -3.30 7.43
CA GLN A 16 -4.09 -2.49 6.95
C GLN A 16 -3.85 -1.00 7.17
N HIS A 17 -3.33 -0.64 8.34
CA HIS A 17 -2.99 0.73 8.66
C HIS A 17 -1.89 1.26 7.73
N ALA A 18 -0.82 0.48 7.52
CA ALA A 18 0.25 0.84 6.60
C ALA A 18 -0.24 1.01 5.15
N ALA A 19 -1.09 0.11 4.66
CA ALA A 19 -1.67 0.18 3.32
C ALA A 19 -2.51 1.45 3.12
N THR A 20 -3.30 1.81 4.12
CA THR A 20 -4.14 3.03 4.11
C THR A 20 -3.30 4.30 4.17
N MET A 21 -2.26 4.33 5.02
CA MET A 21 -1.33 5.44 5.09
C MET A 21 -0.55 5.62 3.78
N ALA A 22 -0.13 4.52 3.15
CA ALA A 22 0.57 4.55 1.87
C ALA A 22 -0.30 5.14 0.76
N ALA A 23 -1.54 4.68 0.64
CA ALA A 23 -2.48 5.17 -0.36
C ALA A 23 -2.81 6.66 -0.17
N SER A 24 -3.13 7.07 1.06
CA SER A 24 -3.44 8.48 1.35
C SER A 24 -2.23 9.40 1.15
N THR A 25 -1.03 8.93 1.46
CA THR A 25 0.22 9.68 1.18
C THR A 25 0.45 9.82 -0.32
N ALA A 26 0.23 8.75 -1.10
CA ALA A 26 0.36 8.78 -2.55
C ALA A 26 -0.62 9.77 -3.20
N GLU A 27 -1.88 9.79 -2.74
CA GLU A 27 -2.91 10.72 -3.20
C GLU A 27 -2.54 12.17 -2.90
N SER A 28 -2.12 12.46 -1.66
CA SER A 28 -1.66 13.79 -1.25
C SER A 28 -0.47 14.27 -2.09
N MET A 29 0.51 13.39 -2.32
CA MET A 29 1.66 13.66 -3.18
C MET A 29 1.25 13.96 -4.63
N SER A 30 0.30 13.21 -5.19
CA SER A 30 -0.23 13.45 -6.53
C SER A 30 -0.90 14.84 -6.64
N GLY A 31 -1.66 15.23 -5.61
CA GLY A 31 -2.24 16.56 -5.50
C GLY A 31 -1.18 17.67 -5.48
N HIS A 32 -0.10 17.50 -4.70
CA HIS A 32 1.01 18.46 -4.67
C HIS A 32 1.74 18.56 -6.02
N VAL A 33 1.98 17.44 -6.70
CA VAL A 33 2.59 17.42 -8.04
C VAL A 33 1.74 18.18 -9.05
N THR A 34 0.43 17.92 -9.05
CA THR A 34 -0.52 18.59 -9.95
C THR A 34 -0.54 20.09 -9.71
N ARG A 35 -0.61 20.50 -8.43
CA ARG A 35 -0.61 21.91 -8.05
C ARG A 35 0.67 22.62 -8.45
N LEU A 36 1.83 22.05 -8.14
CA LEU A 36 3.12 22.68 -8.46
C LEU A 36 3.32 22.76 -9.98
N SER A 37 2.96 21.73 -10.72
CA SER A 37 3.05 21.73 -12.18
C SER A 37 2.22 22.85 -12.82
N GLY A 38 1.02 23.11 -12.29
CA GLY A 38 0.20 24.25 -12.72
C GLY A 38 0.86 25.61 -12.45
N VAL A 39 1.47 25.77 -11.28
CA VAL A 39 2.21 26.99 -10.93
C VAL A 39 3.43 27.17 -11.84
N VAL A 40 4.24 26.13 -12.03
CA VAL A 40 5.42 26.17 -12.92
C VAL A 40 5.01 26.51 -14.35
N GLY A 41 3.94 25.89 -14.86
CA GLY A 41 3.39 26.21 -16.18
C GLY A 41 3.00 27.68 -16.32
N SER A 42 2.39 28.27 -15.28
CA SER A 42 2.02 29.69 -15.29
C SER A 42 3.21 30.64 -15.27
N VAL A 43 4.30 30.30 -14.56
CA VAL A 43 5.49 31.14 -14.42
C VAL A 43 6.38 31.05 -15.67
N VAL A 44 6.64 29.85 -16.18
CA VAL A 44 7.46 29.64 -17.39
C VAL A 44 6.69 30.09 -18.64
N GLY A 45 5.41 29.75 -18.76
CA GLY A 45 4.57 30.16 -19.88
C GLY A 45 4.20 31.65 -19.88
N GLY A 46 4.30 32.33 -18.73
CA GLY A 46 3.92 33.74 -18.55
C GLY A 46 4.96 34.76 -19.00
N GLY A 47 6.10 34.34 -19.57
CA GLY A 47 7.11 35.24 -20.13
C GLY A 47 8.52 35.07 -19.57
N TRP A 48 8.75 34.12 -18.65
CA TRP A 48 10.09 33.85 -18.11
C TRP A 48 10.86 32.88 -19.04
N HIS A 49 11.58 33.43 -20.02
CA HIS A 49 12.29 32.67 -21.07
C HIS A 49 13.83 32.83 -21.02
N MET A 50 14.41 32.94 -19.83
CA MET A 50 15.87 33.06 -19.66
C MET A 50 16.50 31.67 -19.46
N ASP A 51 17.82 31.53 -19.59
CA ASP A 51 18.53 30.25 -19.38
C ASP A 51 18.19 29.59 -18.03
N GLN A 52 17.96 30.41 -16.99
CA GLN A 52 17.54 29.92 -15.68
C GLN A 52 16.16 29.26 -15.69
N ALA A 53 15.25 29.70 -16.56
CA ALA A 53 13.93 29.10 -16.73
C ALA A 53 14.04 27.70 -17.36
N PHE A 54 14.95 27.51 -18.31
CA PHE A 54 15.24 26.18 -18.87
C PHE A 54 15.86 25.24 -17.84
N ALA A 55 16.85 25.71 -17.08
CA ALA A 55 17.46 24.92 -16.00
C ALA A 55 16.44 24.54 -14.92
N PHE A 56 15.57 25.49 -14.52
CA PHE A 56 14.49 25.24 -13.59
C PHE A 56 13.46 24.25 -14.15
N GLY A 57 13.06 24.39 -15.42
CA GLY A 57 12.14 23.45 -16.08
C GLY A 57 12.66 22.02 -16.10
N ASN A 58 13.94 21.83 -16.43
CA ASN A 58 14.60 20.52 -16.37
C ASN A 58 14.65 19.95 -14.95
N ALA A 59 14.97 20.78 -13.95
CA ALA A 59 14.97 20.36 -12.56
C ALA A 59 13.55 19.96 -12.08
N HIS A 60 12.54 20.72 -12.47
CA HIS A 60 11.14 20.43 -12.17
C HIS A 60 10.69 19.12 -12.83
N GLN A 61 11.07 18.87 -14.08
CA GLN A 61 10.75 17.60 -14.75
C GLN A 61 11.38 16.40 -14.03
N ASN A 62 12.68 16.49 -13.69
CA ASN A 62 13.35 15.43 -12.94
C ASN A 62 12.71 15.17 -11.58
N TRP A 63 12.28 16.23 -10.89
CA TRP A 63 11.52 16.13 -9.66
C TRP A 63 10.16 15.43 -9.88
N ALA A 64 9.41 15.82 -10.91
CA ALA A 64 8.11 15.22 -11.25
C ALA A 64 8.24 13.72 -11.56
N ASP A 65 9.27 13.32 -12.30
CA ASP A 65 9.56 11.91 -12.60
C ASP A 65 9.93 11.13 -11.33
N GLY A 66 10.69 11.75 -10.42
CA GLY A 66 11.00 11.18 -9.11
C GLY A 66 9.75 10.98 -8.24
N MET A 67 8.86 11.98 -8.21
CA MET A 67 7.58 11.90 -7.51
C MET A 67 6.67 10.82 -8.09
N ALA A 68 6.61 10.69 -9.42
CA ALA A 68 5.85 9.62 -10.08
C ALA A 68 6.32 8.23 -9.66
N LYS A 69 7.64 8.01 -9.56
CA LYS A 69 8.22 6.75 -9.06
C LYS A 69 7.85 6.49 -7.59
N LEU A 70 7.89 7.51 -6.73
CA LEU A 70 7.53 7.37 -5.33
C LEU A 70 6.03 7.05 -5.15
N ILE A 71 5.16 7.76 -5.88
CA ILE A 71 3.72 7.50 -5.89
C ILE A 71 3.44 6.06 -6.35
N ALA A 72 4.09 5.61 -7.42
CA ALA A 72 3.96 4.24 -7.90
C ALA A 72 4.41 3.20 -6.86
N ALA A 73 5.51 3.45 -6.15
CA ALA A 73 6.01 2.58 -5.09
C ALA A 73 5.03 2.51 -3.89
N LEU A 74 4.46 3.65 -3.48
CA LEU A 74 3.46 3.69 -2.39
C LEU A 74 2.17 2.98 -2.78
N ASN A 75 1.68 3.19 -4.00
CA ASN A 75 0.51 2.48 -4.52
C ASN A 75 0.76 0.97 -4.60
N LYS A 76 1.94 0.55 -5.07
CA LYS A 76 2.33 -0.86 -5.09
C LYS A 76 2.40 -1.44 -3.68
N MET A 77 3.02 -0.73 -2.74
CA MET A 77 3.07 -1.17 -1.34
C MET A 77 1.68 -1.36 -0.75
N SER A 78 0.76 -0.42 -0.99
CA SER A 78 -0.64 -0.54 -0.56
C SER A 78 -1.31 -1.78 -1.16
N ALA A 79 -1.21 -1.97 -2.49
CA ALA A 79 -1.79 -3.11 -3.19
C ALA A 79 -1.21 -4.46 -2.75
N ASP A 80 0.11 -4.57 -2.67
CA ASP A 80 0.80 -5.79 -2.23
C ASP A 80 0.41 -6.13 -0.77
N THR A 81 0.30 -5.11 0.09
CA THR A 81 -0.12 -5.31 1.49
C THR A 81 -1.55 -5.81 1.60
N THR A 82 -2.49 -5.21 0.85
CA THR A 82 -3.89 -5.66 0.81
C THR A 82 -4.00 -7.08 0.25
N MET A 83 -3.21 -7.43 -0.76
CA MET A 83 -3.16 -8.79 -1.31
C MET A 83 -2.69 -9.80 -0.26
N HIS A 84 -1.57 -9.52 0.41
CA HIS A 84 -1.06 -10.40 1.45
C HIS A 84 -2.01 -10.56 2.64
N MET A 85 -2.75 -9.51 2.99
CA MET A 85 -3.81 -9.63 4.00
C MET A 85 -4.93 -10.60 3.57
N ALA A 86 -5.37 -10.52 2.32
CA ALA A 86 -6.37 -11.44 1.79
C ALA A 86 -5.86 -12.89 1.76
N ASP A 87 -4.60 -13.10 1.38
CA ASP A 87 -3.96 -14.43 1.42
C ASP A 87 -3.90 -14.99 2.85
N TYR A 88 -3.64 -14.14 3.85
CA TYR A 88 -3.64 -14.53 5.25
C TYR A 88 -5.03 -14.94 5.73
N GLU A 89 -6.07 -14.18 5.40
CA GLU A 89 -7.46 -14.51 5.76
C GLU A 89 -7.93 -15.81 5.09
N GLU A 90 -7.59 -16.03 3.81
CA GLU A 90 -7.91 -17.29 3.11
C GLU A 90 -7.18 -18.48 3.75
N THR A 91 -5.90 -18.31 4.07
CA THR A 91 -5.12 -19.37 4.73
C THR A 91 -5.69 -19.70 6.11
N ASP A 92 -6.05 -18.70 6.91
CA ASP A 92 -6.62 -18.90 8.25
C ASP A 92 -7.97 -19.62 8.18
N THR A 93 -8.87 -19.18 7.29
CA THR A 93 -10.18 -19.82 7.11
C THR A 93 -10.06 -21.27 6.64
N ALA A 94 -9.11 -21.58 5.74
CA ALA A 94 -8.83 -22.94 5.31
C ALA A 94 -8.31 -23.82 6.45
N GLN A 95 -7.38 -23.31 7.27
CA GLN A 95 -6.84 -24.03 8.43
C GLN A 95 -7.91 -24.25 9.51
N ALA A 96 -8.73 -23.24 9.80
CA ALA A 96 -9.84 -23.35 10.74
C ALA A 96 -10.85 -24.42 10.29
N ALA A 97 -11.21 -24.45 9.00
CA ALA A 97 -12.08 -25.47 8.43
C ALA A 97 -11.48 -26.89 8.54
N GLN A 98 -10.17 -27.03 8.35
CA GLN A 98 -9.46 -28.30 8.49
C GLN A 98 -9.41 -28.79 9.95
N LEU A 99 -9.19 -27.89 10.90
CA LEU A 99 -9.24 -28.20 12.34
C LEU A 99 -10.63 -28.67 12.75
N VAL A 100 -11.70 -28.00 12.30
CA VAL A 100 -13.09 -28.42 12.59
C VAL A 100 -13.36 -29.84 12.07
N ARG A 101 -12.92 -30.17 10.84
CA ARG A 101 -13.08 -31.54 10.30
C ARG A 101 -12.32 -32.59 11.10
N THR A 102 -11.13 -32.25 11.61
CA THR A 102 -10.28 -33.20 12.34
C THR A 102 -10.78 -33.43 13.77
N VAL A 103 -11.30 -32.38 14.42
CA VAL A 103 -11.89 -32.46 15.78
C VAL A 103 -13.25 -33.15 15.78
N GLN A 104 -14.03 -33.05 14.70
CA GLN A 104 -15.34 -33.71 14.57
C GLN A 104 -15.29 -35.21 14.26
N THR A 105 -14.10 -35.79 14.06
CA THR A 105 -13.90 -37.25 14.01
C THR A 105 -13.27 -37.79 15.29
N PRO A 106 -13.98 -37.84 16.44
CA PRO A 106 -13.63 -38.79 17.48
C PRO A 106 -14.17 -40.15 17.05
N SER A 107 -13.32 -41.00 16.44
CA SER A 107 -13.63 -42.42 16.33
C SER A 107 -13.49 -43.04 17.73
N PHE A 108 -14.51 -42.89 18.57
CA PHE A 108 -14.72 -43.85 19.66
C PHE A 108 -15.19 -45.15 19.02
N ALA A 109 -14.25 -45.94 18.50
CA ALA A 109 -14.46 -47.35 18.27
C ALA A 109 -14.61 -48.00 19.65
N GLY A 110 -15.84 -47.97 20.18
CA GLY A 110 -16.21 -48.71 21.37
C GLY A 110 -15.93 -50.19 21.13
N ILE A 111 -14.92 -50.70 21.80
CA ILE A 111 -14.72 -52.15 21.97
C ILE A 111 -15.69 -52.55 23.08
N LEU A 112 -16.78 -53.23 22.69
CA LEU A 112 -17.64 -54.03 23.58
C LEU A 112 -17.08 -55.45 23.67
#